data_AF-A0A1H3SIA3-F1
#
_entry.id   AF-A0A1H3SIA3-F1
#
_cell.length_a   1.000
_cell.length_b   1.000
_cell.length_c   1.000
_cell.angle_alpha   90.00
_cell.angle_beta   90.00
_cell.angle_gamma   90.00
#
_symmetry.space_group_name_H-M   'P 1'
#
loop_
_entity.id
_entity.type
_entity.pdbx_description
1 polymer ?
#
loop_
_entity_poly.entity_id
_entity_poly.type
_entity_poly.pdbx_seq_one_letter_code
_entity_poly.pdbx_strand_id
1 'polypeptide(L)' 'MNDMDNVEKLLCELSISFITLFDMLKKKGIISQKEYISHTSFKKEFLQNTRYNNN' A
#
# COMPACT_ATOMS: atom_id res chain seq x y z
N MET A 1 -20.26 -11.88 5.92
CA MET A 1 -18.95 -11.33 5.54
C MET A 1 -18.03 -11.67 6.70
N ASN A 2 -16.97 -12.43 6.48
CA ASN A 2 -16.08 -12.86 7.56
C ASN A 2 -15.36 -11.60 8.09
N ASP A 3 -15.26 -11.43 9.40
CA ASP A 3 -14.63 -10.24 9.99
C ASP A 3 -13.18 -10.08 9.52
N MET A 4 -12.50 -11.20 9.22
CA MET A 4 -11.16 -11.20 8.64
C MET A 4 -11.13 -10.63 7.21
N ASP A 5 -12.13 -10.91 6.37
CA ASP A 5 -12.21 -10.36 5.01
C ASP A 5 -12.39 -8.83 5.06
N ASN A 6 -13.15 -8.35 6.05
CA ASN A 6 -13.33 -6.91 6.31
C ASN A 6 -12.03 -6.25 6.76
N VAL A 7 -11.30 -6.89 7.69
CA VAL A 7 -9.98 -6.40 8.13
C VAL A 7 -9.00 -6.36 6.97
N GLU A 8 -8.94 -7.41 6.15
CA GLU A 8 -8.06 -7.46 4.97
C GLU A 8 -8.40 -6.33 3.98
N LYS A 9 -9.69 -6.11 3.71
CA LYS A 9 -10.14 -5.02 2.83
C LYS A 9 -9.72 -3.65 3.36
N LEU A 10 -9.92 -3.37 4.65
CA LEU A 10 -9.52 -2.10 5.27
C LEU A 10 -7.99 -1.91 5.23
N LEU A 11 -7.22 -2.98 5.44
CA LEU A 11 -5.75 -2.94 5.32
C LEU A 11 -5.30 -2.68 3.88
N CYS A 12 -6.01 -3.22 2.88
CA CYS A 12 -5.76 -2.94 1.48
C CYS A 12 -6.03 -1.47 1.14
N GLU A 13 -7.19 -0.95 1.55
CA GLU A 13 -7.58 0.44 1.35
C GLU A 13 -6.56 1.40 1.99
N LEU A 14 -6.17 1.14 3.25
CA LEU A 14 -5.15 1.93 3.94
C LEU A 14 -3.78 1.89 3.23
N SER A 15 -3.37 0.71 2.76
CA SER A 15 -2.11 0.54 2.02
C SER A 15 -2.10 1.34 0.72
N ILE A 16 -3.22 1.36 -0.01
CA ILE A 16 -3.40 2.17 -1.21
C ILE A 16 -3.29 3.65 -0.87
N SER A 17 -4.01 4.14 0.15
CA SER A 17 -3.95 5.54 0.57
C SER A 17 -2.55 5.99 0.93
N PHE A 18 -1.79 5.16 1.66
CA PHE A 18 -0.39 5.48 1.97
C PHE A 18 0.49 5.55 0.72
N ILE A 19 0.37 4.60 -0.20
CA ILE A 19 1.15 4.62 -1.45
C ILE A 19 0.86 5.90 -2.23
N THR A 20 -0.42 6.28 -2.36
CA THR A 20 -0.82 7.53 -3.03
C THR A 20 -0.21 8.77 -2.36
N LEU A 21 -0.20 8.83 -1.02
CA LEU A 21 0.44 9.92 -0.29
C LEU A 21 1.94 9.97 -0.60
N PHE A 22 2.65 8.84 -0.53
CA PHE A 22 4.09 8.79 -0.82
C PHE A 22 4.41 9.11 -2.29
N ASP A 23 3.55 8.74 -3.24
CA ASP A 23 3.68 9.15 -4.64
C ASP A 23 3.61 10.67 -4.78
N MET A 24 2.68 11.32 -4.08
CA MET A 24 2.57 12.79 -4.07
C MET A 24 3.80 13.45 -3.44
N LEU A 25 4.30 12.93 -2.32
CA LEU A 25 5.50 13.46 -1.65
C LEU A 25 6.74 13.31 -2.55
N LYS A 26 6.90 12.16 -3.19
CA LYS A 26 7.98 11.91 -4.15
C LYS A 26 7.87 12.84 -5.36
N LYS A 27 6.67 13.01 -5.93
CA LYS A 27 6.44 13.91 -7.08
C LYS A 27 6.75 15.37 -6.74
N LYS A 28 6.53 15.79 -5.50
CA LYS A 28 6.90 17.11 -4.98
C LYS A 28 8.38 17.24 -4.62
N GLY A 29 9.17 16.17 -4.74
CA GLY A 29 10.59 16.16 -4.36
C GLY A 29 10.83 16.25 -2.85
N ILE A 30 9.80 16.00 -2.03
CA ILE A 30 9.90 16.07 -0.56
C ILE A 30 10.67 14.87 -0.01
N ILE A 31 10.52 13.71 -0.64
CA ILE A 31 11.25 12.48 -0.30
C ILE A 31 12.04 11.98 -1.50
N SER A 32 13.17 11.36 -1.23
CA SER A 32 13.99 10.68 -2.21
C SER A 32 13.32 9.40 -2.73
N GLN A 33 13.84 8.88 -3.85
CA GLN A 33 13.43 7.56 -4.35
C GLN A 33 13.69 6.43 -3.34
N LYS A 34 14.77 6.53 -2.56
CA LYS A 34 15.13 5.52 -1.56
C LYS A 34 14.12 5.50 -0.41
N GLU A 35 13.74 6.65 0.10
CA GLU A 35 12.70 6.78 1.14
C GLU A 35 11.35 6.31 0.62
N TYR A 36 10.98 6.68 -0.60
CA TYR A 36 9.77 6.18 -1.24
C TYR A 36 9.73 4.65 -1.30
N ILE A 37 10.80 4.00 -1.74
CA ILE A 37 10.89 2.53 -1.77
C ILE A 37 10.74 1.96 -0.36
N SER A 38 11.48 2.51 0.61
CA SER A 38 11.44 2.05 2.01
C SER A 38 10.04 2.16 2.63
N HIS A 39 9.24 3.16 2.25
CA HIS A 39 7.88 3.33 2.76
C HIS A 39 6.83 2.51 2.02
N THR A 40 7.06 2.15 0.75
CA THR A 40 6.04 1.54 -0.12
C THR A 40 6.27 0.07 -0.45
N SER A 41 7.48 -0.48 -0.32
CA SER A 41 7.80 -1.86 -0.73
C SER A 41 6.90 -2.90 -0.07
N PHE A 42 6.84 -2.90 1.27
CA PHE A 42 6.02 -3.85 2.03
C PHE A 42 4.52 -3.69 1.74
N LYS A 43 4.04 -2.45 1.54
CA LYS A 43 2.63 -2.19 1.20
C LYS A 43 2.26 -2.73 -0.18
N LYS A 44 3.18 -2.59 -1.15
CA LYS A 44 3.00 -3.13 -2.51
C LYS A 44 3.02 -4.65 -2.51
N GLU A 45 3.93 -5.24 -1.73
CA GLU A 45 4.00 -6.70 -1.54
C GLU A 45 2.72 -7.24 -0.89
N PHE A 46 2.26 -6.60 0.19
CA PHE A 46 0.98 -6.95 0.84
C PHE A 46 -0.18 -6.93 -0.16
N LEU A 47 -0.33 -5.84 -0.94
CA LEU A 47 -1.38 -5.72 -1.95
C LEU A 47 -1.27 -6.74 -3.09
N GLN A 48 -0.06 -7.19 -3.43
CA GLN A 48 0.13 -8.25 -4.42
C GLN A 48 -0.40 -9.57 -3.87
N ASN A 49 -0.02 -9.94 -2.66
CA ASN A 49 -0.42 -11.19 -2.02
C ASN A 49 -1.93 -11.27 -1.80
N THR A 50 -2.59 -10.16 -1.45
CA THR A 50 -4.06 -10.13 -1.31
C THR A 50 -4.78 -10.19 -2.65
N ARG A 51 -4.23 -9.59 -3.72
CA ARG A 51 -4.82 -9.69 -5.07
C ARG A 51 -4.69 -11.08 -5.67
N TYR A 52 -3.64 -11.83 -5.37
CA TYR A 52 -3.46 -13.21 -5.84
C TYR A 52 -4.37 -14.21 -5.11
N ASN A 53 -4.75 -13.94 -3.87
CA ASN A 53 -5.62 -14.83 -3.07
C ASN A 53 -7.13 -14.66 -3.36
N ASN A 54 -7.52 -13.71 -4.22
CA ASN A 54 -8.92 -13.44 -4.58
C ASN A 54 -9.28 -13.87 -6.02
N ASN A 55 -8.42 -14.65 -6.69
CA ASN A 55 -8.66 -15.32 -7.98
C ASN A 55 -8.61 -16.84 -7.82
#